data_AF-A0A956CCM4-F1
#
_entry.id   AF-A0A956CCM4-F1
#
_cell.length_a   1.000
_cell.length_b   1.000
_cell.length_c   1.000
_cell.angle_alpha   90.00
_cell.angle_beta   90.00
_cell.angle_gamma   90.00
#
_symmetry.space_group_name_H-M   'P 1'
#
loop_
_entity.id
_entity.type
_entity.pdbx_description
1 polymer ?
#
loop_
_entity_poly.entity_id
_entity_poly.type
_entity_poly.pdbx_seq_one_letter_code
_entity_poly.pdbx_strand_id
1 'polypeptide(L)'
;AGGSGGATGGAAGAGAGCGAAAAVQCGTGGPCAFPQGVPDPDFIAAACTYQDTDKSVDDAVNAVMATLSGCGVGSDCPITTVGGSDVNEICQNWFAAVTAELRNQGFCAGQHAVGSTDEIAVSNTCCEGKWYGYHICNYGGGKVVWNPGARRGWWQIQSSYCTP
;
A
#
# COMPACT_ATOMS: atom_id res chain seq x y z
N ALA A 1 37.64 35.19 27.18
CA ALA A 1 37.06 34.09 27.97
C ALA A 1 35.61 34.47 28.28
N GLY A 2 34.57 33.71 27.97
CA GLY A 2 34.42 32.43 27.31
C GLY A 2 32.94 32.33 26.94
N GLY A 3 32.65 31.82 25.75
CA GLY A 3 31.28 31.66 25.26
C GLY A 3 30.55 30.53 26.00
N SER A 4 29.27 30.77 26.24
CA SER A 4 28.25 29.79 26.59
C SER A 4 27.11 30.04 25.60
N GLY A 5 26.65 29.12 24.78
CA GLY A 5 26.67 27.68 24.84
C GLY A 5 25.38 27.28 24.15
N GLY A 6 25.49 26.72 22.95
CA GLY A 6 24.34 26.31 22.16
C GLY A 6 23.62 25.11 22.78
N ALA A 7 22.32 25.08 22.58
CA ALA A 7 21.47 23.88 22.65
C ALA A 7 20.41 24.07 21.55
N THR A 8 20.57 23.42 20.40
CA THR A 8 20.12 22.05 20.07
C THR A 8 18.61 21.88 20.10
N GLY A 9 18.07 21.38 18.99
CA GLY A 9 16.90 20.51 19.05
C GLY A 9 15.77 20.89 18.11
N GLY A 10 15.82 20.35 16.90
CA GLY A 10 14.70 20.24 15.99
C GLY A 10 15.10 19.25 14.91
N ALA A 11 15.16 17.98 15.30
CA ALA A 11 15.61 16.88 14.46
C ALA A 11 14.89 16.90 13.12
N ALA A 12 15.68 16.96 12.04
CA ALA A 12 15.25 16.52 10.74
C ALA A 12 14.82 15.06 10.89
N GLY A 13 13.54 14.77 10.58
CA GLY A 13 13.05 13.41 10.54
C GLY A 13 13.94 12.59 9.62
N ALA A 14 14.45 11.48 10.11
CA ALA A 14 15.10 10.47 9.30
C ALA A 14 14.02 9.84 8.41
N GLY A 15 13.67 10.51 7.32
CA GLY A 15 12.89 9.90 6.26
C GLY A 15 13.71 8.77 5.65
N ALA A 16 13.05 7.65 5.36
CA ALA A 16 13.63 6.57 4.58
C ALA A 16 14.34 7.15 3.36
N GLY A 17 15.66 7.01 3.28
CA GLY A 17 16.42 7.40 2.11
C GLY A 17 15.99 6.54 0.92
N CYS A 18 15.99 7.12 -0.29
CA CYS A 18 15.88 6.33 -1.51
C CYS A 18 16.96 5.24 -1.50
N GLY A 19 16.56 3.97 -1.46
CA GLY A 19 17.46 2.87 -1.09
C GLY A 19 17.20 1.59 -1.87
N ALA A 20 18.25 0.81 -2.09
CA ALA A 20 18.14 -0.53 -2.67
C ALA A 20 17.51 -1.48 -1.64
N ALA A 21 16.42 -2.14 -2.01
CA ALA A 21 15.81 -3.16 -1.18
C ALA A 21 16.70 -4.42 -1.12
N ALA A 22 16.73 -5.06 0.04
CA ALA A 22 17.32 -6.39 0.16
C ALA A 22 16.46 -7.42 -0.61
N ALA A 23 17.11 -8.40 -1.26
CA ALA A 23 16.41 -9.51 -1.90
C ALA A 23 15.83 -10.43 -0.83
N VAL A 24 14.51 -10.42 -0.67
CA VAL A 24 13.78 -11.31 0.23
C VAL A 24 13.12 -12.42 -0.61
N GLN A 25 13.52 -13.67 -0.38
CA GLN A 25 12.82 -14.83 -0.89
C GLN A 25 11.78 -15.29 0.14
N CYS A 26 10.53 -15.40 -0.28
CA CYS A 26 9.47 -15.98 0.54
C CYS A 26 9.83 -17.42 0.98
N GLY A 27 10.01 -17.63 2.27
CA GLY A 27 9.88 -18.96 2.87
C GLY A 27 8.40 -19.24 3.11
N THR A 28 7.74 -19.96 2.19
CA THR A 28 6.43 -20.62 2.39
C THR A 28 5.51 -19.99 3.44
N GLY A 29 5.05 -18.76 3.22
CA GLY A 29 3.99 -18.12 3.99
C GLY A 29 2.82 -17.89 3.06
N GLY A 30 1.64 -18.43 3.40
CA GLY A 30 0.40 -18.21 2.66
C GLY A 30 0.00 -16.72 2.63
N PRO A 31 -1.19 -16.38 2.11
CA PRO A 31 -1.61 -14.99 2.01
C PRO A 31 -1.55 -14.25 3.34
N CYS A 32 -0.63 -13.29 3.45
CA CYS A 32 -0.45 -12.49 4.66
C CYS A 32 -1.15 -11.13 4.54
N ALA A 33 -1.57 -10.58 5.68
CA ALA A 33 -2.13 -9.22 5.73
C ALA A 33 -1.01 -8.19 5.89
N PHE A 34 -1.22 -6.97 5.40
CA PHE A 34 -0.34 -5.86 5.74
C PHE A 34 -0.42 -5.52 7.25
N PRO A 35 0.71 -5.37 7.95
CA PRO A 35 0.71 -4.94 9.35
C PRO A 35 0.06 -3.55 9.50
N GLN A 36 -1.01 -3.47 10.28
CA GLN A 36 -1.78 -2.23 10.36
C GLN A 36 -1.00 -1.11 11.03
N GLY A 37 -1.03 0.08 10.41
CA GLY A 37 -0.60 1.33 11.05
C GLY A 37 0.92 1.50 11.16
N VAL A 38 1.72 0.89 10.28
CA VAL A 38 3.16 1.19 10.21
C VAL A 38 3.33 2.65 9.74
N PRO A 39 3.89 3.54 10.59
CA PRO A 39 4.02 4.94 10.24
C PRO A 39 5.19 5.13 9.27
N ASP A 40 5.07 6.06 8.32
CA ASP A 40 6.07 6.30 7.28
C ASP A 40 7.52 6.49 7.79
N PRO A 41 7.79 7.14 8.95
CA PRO A 41 9.13 7.23 9.51
C PRO A 41 9.79 5.88 9.84
N ASP A 42 9.01 4.81 9.96
CA ASP A 42 9.51 3.46 10.27
C ASP A 42 9.80 2.63 9.02
N PHE A 43 9.61 3.22 7.83
CA PHE A 43 10.02 2.58 6.58
C PHE A 43 11.55 2.50 6.53
N ILE A 44 12.07 1.31 6.24
CA ILE A 44 13.52 1.06 6.20
C ILE A 44 14.11 1.28 4.81
N ALA A 45 13.26 1.30 3.78
CA ALA A 45 13.60 1.66 2.42
C ALA A 45 12.33 2.09 1.67
N ALA A 46 12.47 2.94 0.67
CA ALA A 46 11.37 3.35 -0.20
C ALA A 46 11.84 3.62 -1.62
N ALA A 47 10.90 3.55 -2.54
CA ALA A 47 11.05 3.93 -3.94
C ALA A 47 11.46 5.40 -4.08
N CYS A 48 12.32 5.68 -5.07
CA CYS A 48 12.68 7.07 -5.43
C CYS A 48 11.52 7.82 -6.07
N THR A 49 10.61 7.10 -6.73
CA THR A 49 9.48 7.66 -7.47
C THR A 49 8.29 6.73 -7.40
N TYR A 50 7.08 7.26 -7.60
CA TYR A 50 5.86 6.44 -7.64
C TYR A 50 5.77 5.50 -8.85
N GLN A 51 6.68 5.62 -9.81
CA GLN A 51 6.77 4.73 -10.97
C GLN A 51 7.68 3.53 -10.73
N ASP A 52 8.51 3.54 -9.69
CA ASP A 52 9.28 2.38 -9.25
C ASP A 52 8.33 1.41 -8.54
N THR A 53 7.80 0.47 -9.32
CA THR A 53 6.83 -0.55 -8.91
C THR A 53 7.18 -1.87 -9.61
N ASP A 54 6.42 -2.93 -9.33
CA ASP A 54 6.52 -4.22 -10.01
C ASP A 54 5.32 -4.43 -10.94
N LYS A 55 5.60 -4.66 -12.23
CA LYS A 55 4.58 -4.88 -13.24
C LYS A 55 3.66 -6.07 -12.92
N SER A 56 4.17 -7.13 -12.30
CA SER A 56 3.35 -8.28 -11.92
C SER A 56 2.32 -7.92 -10.86
N VAL A 57 2.67 -7.07 -9.91
CA VAL A 57 1.76 -6.56 -8.87
C VAL A 57 0.76 -5.57 -9.50
N ASP A 58 1.23 -4.68 -10.37
CA ASP A 58 0.36 -3.72 -11.07
C ASP A 58 -0.75 -4.42 -11.88
N ASP A 59 -0.37 -5.46 -12.63
CA ASP A 59 -1.27 -6.24 -13.47
C ASP A 59 -2.28 -7.00 -12.61
N ALA A 60 -1.85 -7.58 -11.48
CA ALA A 60 -2.72 -8.28 -10.54
C ALA A 60 -3.76 -7.34 -9.89
N VAL A 61 -3.33 -6.15 -9.43
CA VAL A 61 -4.22 -5.14 -8.84
C VAL A 61 -5.28 -4.70 -9.85
N ASN A 62 -4.88 -4.37 -11.08
CA ASN A 62 -5.81 -4.01 -12.15
C ASN A 62 -6.78 -5.17 -12.48
N ALA A 63 -6.29 -6.41 -12.57
CA ALA A 63 -7.10 -7.57 -12.90
C ALA A 63 -8.16 -7.86 -11.82
N VAL A 64 -7.79 -7.78 -10.55
CA VAL A 64 -8.71 -7.94 -9.42
C VAL A 64 -9.78 -6.84 -9.43
N MET A 65 -9.38 -5.58 -9.58
CA MET A 65 -10.33 -4.46 -9.64
C MET A 65 -11.27 -4.57 -10.84
N ALA A 66 -10.77 -4.96 -12.01
CA ALA A 66 -11.60 -5.18 -13.20
C ALA A 66 -12.62 -6.30 -12.98
N THR A 67 -12.19 -7.39 -12.35
CA THR A 67 -13.07 -8.53 -12.02
C THR A 67 -14.16 -8.12 -11.04
N LEU A 68 -13.80 -7.46 -9.94
CA LEU A 68 -14.73 -7.09 -8.87
C LEU A 68 -15.68 -5.96 -9.26
N SER A 69 -15.26 -5.05 -10.13
CA SER A 69 -16.11 -3.95 -10.60
C SER A 69 -16.93 -4.30 -11.84
N GLY A 70 -16.51 -5.30 -12.62
CA GLY A 70 -17.06 -5.60 -13.94
C GLY A 70 -16.68 -4.57 -15.01
N CYS A 71 -15.79 -3.63 -14.70
CA CYS A 71 -15.38 -2.55 -15.59
C CYS A 71 -14.02 -2.82 -16.26
N GLY A 72 -13.82 -2.21 -17.43
CA GLY A 72 -12.51 -2.19 -18.07
C GLY A 72 -11.52 -1.25 -17.37
N VAL A 73 -10.24 -1.62 -17.35
CA VAL A 73 -9.16 -0.78 -16.81
C VAL A 73 -9.13 0.57 -17.54
N GLY A 74 -9.06 1.66 -16.78
CA GLY A 74 -9.03 3.04 -17.30
C GLY A 74 -10.39 3.68 -17.54
N SER A 75 -11.50 2.97 -17.30
CA SER A 75 -12.86 3.51 -17.42
C SER A 75 -13.27 4.35 -16.21
N ASP A 76 -14.27 5.23 -16.40
CA ASP A 76 -14.95 5.93 -15.30
C ASP A 76 -15.96 4.98 -14.62
N CYS A 77 -15.47 4.20 -13.64
CA CYS A 77 -16.22 3.09 -13.06
C CYS A 77 -16.67 3.36 -11.61
N PRO A 78 -17.98 3.47 -11.34
CA PRO A 78 -18.49 3.54 -9.97
C PRO A 78 -18.39 2.17 -9.28
N ILE A 79 -18.06 2.18 -7.99
CA ILE A 79 -18.04 1.00 -7.15
C ILE A 79 -19.46 0.72 -6.69
N THR A 80 -20.07 -0.32 -7.25
CA THR A 80 -21.46 -0.72 -6.95
C THR A 80 -21.58 -2.15 -6.41
N THR A 81 -20.49 -2.90 -6.43
CA THR A 81 -20.45 -4.32 -6.05
C THR A 81 -20.22 -4.55 -4.56
N VAL A 82 -19.85 -3.51 -3.83
CA VAL A 82 -19.80 -3.49 -2.37
C VAL A 82 -20.82 -2.50 -1.82
N GLY A 83 -21.44 -2.82 -0.69
CA GLY A 83 -22.38 -1.93 -0.02
C GLY A 83 -21.68 -0.81 0.75
N GLY A 84 -22.46 0.19 1.18
CA GLY A 84 -22.04 1.24 2.10
C GLY A 84 -23.07 2.36 2.14
N SER A 85 -23.23 2.99 3.30
CA SER A 85 -24.16 4.10 3.53
C SER A 85 -23.63 5.44 3.02
N ASP A 86 -22.30 5.56 2.89
CA ASP A 86 -21.61 6.70 2.30
C ASP A 86 -20.37 6.25 1.51
N VAL A 87 -19.70 7.21 0.87
CA VAL A 87 -18.51 6.93 0.04
C VAL A 87 -17.34 6.38 0.85
N ASN A 88 -17.18 6.79 2.11
CA ASN A 88 -16.11 6.28 2.95
C ASN A 88 -16.33 4.79 3.20
N GLU A 89 -17.54 4.40 3.60
CA GLU A 89 -17.89 2.99 3.84
C GLU A 89 -17.77 2.16 2.56
N ILE A 90 -18.20 2.69 1.41
CA ILE A 90 -18.01 2.03 0.10
C ILE A 90 -16.52 1.81 -0.18
N CYS A 91 -15.66 2.82 0.00
CA CYS A 91 -14.22 2.67 -0.23
C CYS A 91 -13.58 1.68 0.75
N GLN A 92 -13.96 1.69 2.04
CA GLN A 92 -13.43 0.72 3.01
C GLN A 92 -13.83 -0.72 2.63
N ASN A 93 -15.09 -0.94 2.25
CA ASN A 93 -15.55 -2.25 1.80
C ASN A 93 -14.89 -2.68 0.49
N TRP A 94 -14.60 -1.72 -0.40
CA TRP A 94 -13.86 -1.96 -1.64
C TRP A 94 -12.42 -2.41 -1.37
N PHE A 95 -11.71 -1.74 -0.45
CA PHE A 95 -10.36 -2.14 -0.05
C PHE A 95 -10.34 -3.53 0.56
N ALA A 96 -11.31 -3.84 1.43
CA ALA A 96 -11.45 -5.17 2.00
C ALA A 96 -11.66 -6.25 0.92
N ALA A 97 -12.52 -5.99 -0.07
CA ALA A 97 -12.77 -6.92 -1.18
C ALA A 97 -11.53 -7.13 -2.06
N VAL A 98 -10.86 -6.05 -2.49
CA VAL A 98 -9.68 -6.14 -3.36
C VAL A 98 -8.53 -6.85 -2.64
N THR A 99 -8.25 -6.51 -1.37
CA THR A 99 -7.16 -7.15 -0.61
C THR A 99 -7.46 -8.60 -0.25
N ALA A 100 -8.73 -8.99 -0.08
CA ALA A 100 -9.10 -10.39 0.07
C ALA A 100 -8.81 -11.19 -1.21
N GLU A 101 -9.13 -10.65 -2.38
CA GLU A 101 -8.91 -11.35 -3.64
C GLU A 101 -7.43 -11.42 -4.05
N LEU A 102 -6.65 -10.36 -3.78
CA LEU A 102 -5.20 -10.41 -3.94
C LEU A 102 -4.56 -11.49 -3.05
N ARG A 103 -5.05 -11.63 -1.82
CA ARG A 103 -4.65 -12.72 -0.92
C ARG A 103 -5.04 -14.09 -1.48
N ASN A 104 -6.23 -14.25 -2.04
CA ASN A 104 -6.61 -15.51 -2.71
C ASN A 104 -5.66 -15.89 -3.86
N GLN A 105 -5.02 -14.91 -4.49
CA GLN A 105 -4.02 -15.10 -5.55
C GLN A 105 -2.59 -15.30 -5.03
N GLY A 106 -2.38 -15.35 -3.71
CA GLY A 106 -1.08 -15.61 -3.08
C GLY A 106 -0.24 -14.36 -2.82
N PHE A 107 -0.78 -13.16 -3.02
CA PHE A 107 -0.11 -11.92 -2.59
C PHE A 107 -0.31 -11.70 -1.09
N CYS A 108 0.64 -11.00 -0.47
CA CYS A 108 0.36 -10.35 0.80
C CYS A 108 -0.32 -9.02 0.52
N ALA A 109 -1.46 -8.74 1.15
CA ALA A 109 -2.22 -7.51 0.90
C ALA A 109 -3.02 -7.06 2.11
N GLY A 110 -3.15 -5.74 2.27
CA GLY A 110 -4.00 -5.12 3.28
C GLY A 110 -4.10 -3.61 3.08
N GLN A 111 -5.00 -2.96 3.81
CA GLN A 111 -5.01 -1.50 3.89
C GLN A 111 -3.82 -1.02 4.71
N HIS A 112 -3.19 0.11 4.33
CA HIS A 112 -2.05 0.64 5.07
C HIS A 112 -2.43 1.04 6.50
N ALA A 113 -3.54 1.77 6.69
CA ALA A 113 -4.17 1.96 7.98
C ALA A 113 -5.70 2.03 7.85
N VAL A 114 -6.39 1.01 8.36
CA VAL A 114 -7.87 0.93 8.34
C VAL A 114 -8.50 2.20 8.92
N GLY A 115 -9.45 2.78 8.18
CA GLY A 115 -10.17 3.99 8.56
C GLY A 115 -9.36 5.30 8.51
N SER A 116 -8.07 5.25 8.14
CA SER A 116 -7.21 6.44 8.11
C SER A 116 -6.57 6.70 6.76
N THR A 117 -6.20 5.66 5.99
CA THR A 117 -5.59 5.82 4.67
C THR A 117 -6.54 5.40 3.56
N ASP A 118 -6.36 6.02 2.41
CA ASP A 118 -7.03 5.73 1.15
C ASP A 118 -6.23 4.76 0.25
N GLU A 119 -5.35 3.98 0.86
CA GLU A 119 -4.34 3.17 0.19
C GLU A 119 -4.31 1.73 0.69
N ILE A 120 -4.14 0.80 -0.26
CA ILE A 120 -3.75 -0.58 0.00
C ILE A 120 -2.26 -0.79 -0.24
N ALA A 121 -1.68 -1.70 0.53
CA ALA A 121 -0.32 -2.19 0.38
C ALA A 121 -0.38 -3.63 -0.12
N VAL A 122 0.43 -3.95 -1.14
CA VAL A 122 0.49 -5.28 -1.77
C VAL A 122 1.94 -5.72 -1.88
N SER A 123 2.28 -6.95 -1.55
CA SER A 123 3.62 -7.52 -1.70
C SER A 123 3.57 -8.88 -2.40
N ASN A 124 4.44 -9.06 -3.39
CA ASN A 124 4.74 -10.34 -4.03
C ASN A 124 6.00 -11.00 -3.45
N THR A 125 6.63 -10.37 -2.44
CA THR A 125 7.88 -10.81 -1.81
C THR A 125 7.70 -11.04 -0.31
N CYS A 126 6.47 -11.36 0.11
CA CYS A 126 6.07 -11.56 1.51
C CYS A 126 6.21 -10.28 2.36
N CYS A 127 5.93 -10.40 3.66
CA CYS A 127 5.85 -9.25 4.55
C CYS A 127 7.18 -8.48 4.72
N GLU A 128 8.32 -9.16 4.69
CA GLU A 128 9.64 -8.53 4.79
C GLU A 128 10.12 -7.91 3.46
N GLY A 129 9.40 -8.19 2.38
CA GLY A 129 9.70 -7.71 1.04
C GLY A 129 9.21 -6.29 0.78
N LYS A 130 9.11 -5.95 -0.50
CA LYS A 130 8.59 -4.66 -0.96
C LYS A 130 7.06 -4.65 -0.89
N TRP A 131 6.52 -3.63 -0.24
CA TRP A 131 5.11 -3.30 -0.25
C TRP A 131 4.84 -2.20 -1.27
N TYR A 132 4.01 -2.50 -2.26
CA TYR A 132 3.61 -1.61 -3.33
C TYR A 132 2.27 -0.95 -2.99
N GLY A 133 2.24 0.36 -3.12
CA GLY A 133 1.14 1.21 -2.71
C GLY A 133 0.14 1.55 -3.82
N TYR A 134 -1.16 1.48 -3.52
CA TYR A 134 -2.24 1.80 -4.48
C TYR A 134 -3.45 2.51 -3.85
N HIS A 135 -3.80 3.68 -4.38
CA HIS A 135 -5.11 4.31 -4.15
C HIS A 135 -6.12 3.75 -5.14
N ILE A 136 -6.95 2.81 -4.70
CA ILE A 136 -7.88 2.08 -5.57
C ILE A 136 -9.33 2.57 -5.51
N CYS A 137 -9.60 3.59 -4.69
CA CYS A 137 -10.90 4.26 -4.57
C CYS A 137 -10.73 5.77 -4.59
N ASN A 138 -11.58 6.48 -5.34
CA ASN A 138 -11.70 7.92 -5.25
C ASN A 138 -12.79 8.29 -4.24
N TYR A 139 -12.39 8.83 -3.10
CA TYR A 139 -13.27 9.26 -2.01
C TYR A 139 -14.25 10.38 -2.40
N GLY A 140 -13.97 11.14 -3.45
CA GLY A 140 -14.87 12.18 -3.95
C GLY A 140 -16.07 11.66 -4.74
N GLY A 141 -16.11 10.35 -5.06
CA GLY A 141 -17.19 9.80 -5.88
C GLY A 141 -17.44 8.29 -5.80
N GLY A 142 -16.72 7.54 -4.96
CA GLY A 142 -16.88 6.09 -4.84
C GLY A 142 -16.54 5.36 -6.14
N LYS A 143 -15.45 5.76 -6.78
CA LYS A 143 -15.04 5.26 -8.10
C LYS A 143 -13.74 4.50 -8.03
N VAL A 144 -13.58 3.50 -8.90
CA VAL A 144 -12.33 2.76 -9.06
C VAL A 144 -11.25 3.72 -9.59
N VAL A 145 -10.05 3.62 -9.03
CA VAL A 145 -8.87 4.33 -9.53
C VAL A 145 -7.89 3.30 -10.06
N TRP A 146 -7.55 3.43 -11.34
CA TRP A 146 -6.78 2.42 -12.08
C TRP A 146 -5.28 2.71 -12.08
N ASN A 147 -4.45 1.68 -12.24
CA ASN A 147 -3.05 1.87 -12.59
C ASN A 147 -2.92 2.42 -14.02
N PRO A 148 -1.95 3.31 -14.30
CA PRO A 148 -0.89 3.78 -13.39
C PRO A 148 -1.27 4.91 -12.43
N GLY A 149 -2.48 5.49 -12.51
CA GLY A 149 -2.91 6.60 -11.65
C GLY A 149 -3.02 6.25 -10.15
N ALA A 150 -3.27 4.98 -9.83
CA ALA A 150 -3.38 4.49 -8.46
C ALA A 150 -2.02 4.35 -7.72
N ARG A 151 -0.90 4.19 -8.43
CA ARG A 151 0.41 3.78 -7.87
C ARG A 151 1.02 4.80 -6.90
N ARG A 152 1.73 4.33 -5.87
CA ARG A 152 2.53 5.14 -4.93
C ARG A 152 3.96 4.63 -4.71
N GLY A 153 4.47 3.83 -5.66
CA GLY A 153 5.79 3.23 -5.53
C GLY A 153 5.79 2.10 -4.50
N TRP A 154 6.94 1.83 -3.89
CA TRP A 154 7.08 0.81 -2.85
C TRP A 154 7.78 1.32 -1.59
N TRP A 155 7.53 0.65 -0.47
CA TRP A 155 8.29 0.78 0.77
C TRP A 155 8.60 -0.59 1.37
N GLN A 156 9.55 -0.62 2.30
CA GLN A 156 9.85 -1.78 3.13
C GLN A 156 9.69 -1.41 4.60
N ILE A 157 9.26 -2.37 5.39
CA ILE A 157 9.04 -2.24 6.84
C ILE A 157 10.03 -3.13 7.59
N GLN A 158 10.27 -2.85 8.86
CA GLN A 158 11.04 -3.76 9.71
C GLN A 158 10.33 -5.11 9.83
N SER A 159 11.09 -6.20 9.87
CA SER A 159 10.54 -7.56 10.05
C SER A 159 9.78 -7.73 11.37
N SER A 160 10.06 -6.90 12.38
CA SER A 160 9.32 -6.86 13.65
C SER A 160 7.83 -6.53 13.49
N TYR A 161 7.44 -5.87 12.38
CA TYR A 161 6.04 -5.63 12.05
C TYR A 161 5.34 -6.85 11.44
N CYS A 162 6.11 -7.81 10.93
CA CYS A 162 5.59 -9.03 10.34
C CYS A 162 5.27 -10.03 11.45
N THR A 163 4.01 -10.05 11.88
CA THR A 163 3.51 -11.10 12.79
C THR A 163 3.33 -12.42 12.03
N PRO A 164 3.72 -13.58 12.61
CA PRO A 164 3.51 -14.89 12.01
C PRO A 164 2.03 -15.24 11.78
#